data_AF-A0A7Y5KNC7-F1
#
_entry.id   AF-A0A7Y5KNC7-F1
#
_cell.length_a   1.000
_cell.length_b   1.000
_cell.length_c   1.000
_cell.angle_alpha   90.00
_cell.angle_beta   90.00
_cell.angle_gamma   90.00
#
_symmetry.space_group_name_H-M   'P 1'
#
loop_
_entity.id
_entity.type
_entity.pdbx_description
1 polymer ?
#
loop_
_entity_poly.entity_id
_entity_poly.type
_entity_poly.pdbx_seq_one_letter_code
_entity_poly.pdbx_strand_id
1 'polypeptide(L)'
;SGTVDTEAGAVSGWHHHGDHDTTLYIVSGTMRLESGPHGEHVVEAGPGDFLRVPAGAVHRESNPGDATSRAVIVRCGSGTPTVNVDGPAGAEGD
;
A
#
# COMPACT_ATOMS: atom_id res chain seq x y z
N SER A 1 -0.91 -14.93 -3.67
CA SER A 1 0.11 -14.38 -2.76
C SER A 1 1.40 -14.15 -3.54
N GLY A 2 2.33 -13.39 -2.99
CA GLY A 2 3.62 -13.10 -3.63
C GLY A 2 4.53 -12.31 -2.70
N THR A 3 5.65 -11.81 -3.23
CA THR A 3 6.49 -10.84 -2.54
C THR A 3 6.60 -9.56 -3.36
N VAL A 4 6.81 -8.44 -2.68
CA VAL A 4 7.16 -7.16 -3.29
C VAL A 4 8.47 -6.67 -2.68
N ASP A 5 9.33 -6.11 -3.54
CA ASP A 5 10.48 -5.31 -3.14
C ASP A 5 10.19 -3.85 -3.51
N THR A 6 10.51 -2.94 -2.59
CA THR A 6 10.31 -1.51 -2.78
C THR A 6 11.60 -0.79 -2.43
N GLU A 7 12.22 -0.17 -3.44
CA GLU A 7 13.49 0.53 -3.27
C GLU A 7 13.39 1.72 -2.31
N ALA A 8 14.51 2.07 -1.69
CA ALA A 8 14.59 3.25 -0.82
C ALA A 8 14.13 4.52 -1.56
N GLY A 9 13.22 5.28 -0.94
CA GLY A 9 12.64 6.49 -1.51
C GLY A 9 11.57 6.26 -2.59
N ALA A 10 11.26 5.01 -2.95
CA ALA A 10 10.18 4.74 -3.91
C ALA A 10 8.81 5.11 -3.32
N VAL A 11 7.95 5.65 -4.18
CA VAL A 11 6.56 6.00 -3.89
C VAL A 11 5.71 5.49 -5.06
N SER A 12 4.67 4.70 -4.78
CA SER A 12 3.75 4.24 -5.80
C SER A 12 2.70 5.29 -6.15
N GLY A 13 1.99 5.06 -7.25
CA GLY A 13 0.76 5.80 -7.56
C GLY A 13 -0.40 5.38 -6.66
N TRP A 14 -1.40 6.25 -6.54
CA TRP A 14 -2.64 5.90 -5.86
C TRP A 14 -3.39 4.79 -6.59
N HIS A 15 -3.85 3.81 -5.83
CA HIS A 15 -4.58 2.68 -6.40
C HIS A 15 -5.46 2.00 -5.34
N HIS A 16 -6.34 1.12 -5.80
CA HIS A 16 -7.07 0.19 -4.95
C HIS A 16 -7.04 -1.22 -5.54
N HIS A 17 -7.40 -2.22 -4.74
CA HIS A 17 -7.37 -3.61 -5.13
C HIS A 17 -8.76 -4.20 -5.44
N GLY A 18 -9.69 -3.39 -5.96
CA GLY A 18 -11.07 -3.83 -6.21
C GLY A 18 -11.67 -4.57 -5.01
N ASP A 19 -12.16 -5.78 -5.23
CA ASP A 19 -12.77 -6.65 -4.20
C ASP A 19 -11.75 -7.46 -3.38
N HIS A 20 -10.46 -7.22 -3.55
CA HIS A 20 -9.41 -7.92 -2.81
C HIS A 20 -9.11 -7.23 -1.48
N ASP A 21 -9.27 -7.96 -0.38
CA ASP A 21 -8.66 -7.60 0.90
C ASP A 21 -7.18 -7.98 0.86
N THR A 22 -6.29 -7.02 1.14
CA THR A 22 -4.85 -7.22 1.06
C THR A 22 -4.24 -7.21 2.45
N THR A 23 -3.47 -8.25 2.77
CA THR A 23 -2.62 -8.30 3.96
C THR A 23 -1.16 -8.37 3.54
N LEU A 24 -0.33 -7.53 4.15
CA LEU A 24 1.11 -7.52 3.97
C LEU A 24 1.77 -7.94 5.28
N TYR A 25 2.80 -8.78 5.20
CA TYR A 25 3.73 -9.06 6.29
C TYR A 25 5.09 -8.50 5.90
N ILE A 26 5.63 -7.61 6.71
CA ILE A 26 6.91 -6.96 6.40
C ILE A 26 8.06 -7.87 6.81
N VAL A 27 8.89 -8.24 5.84
CA VAL A 27 10.03 -9.13 6.03
C VAL A 27 11.29 -8.33 6.40
N SER A 28 11.51 -7.20 5.72
CA SER A 28 12.68 -6.33 5.94
C SER A 28 12.39 -4.89 5.51
N GLY A 29 13.17 -3.94 6.02
CA GLY A 29 13.08 -2.52 5.68
C GLY A 29 11.86 -1.81 6.27
N THR A 30 11.54 -0.63 5.73
CA THR A 30 10.42 0.21 6.19
C THR A 30 9.38 0.32 5.08
N MET A 31 8.12 0.07 5.39
CA MET A 31 7.00 0.34 4.50
C MET A 31 6.09 1.37 5.13
N ARG A 32 5.69 2.37 4.36
CA ARG A 32 4.69 3.36 4.73
C ARG A 32 3.49 3.22 3.81
N LEU A 33 2.29 3.24 4.39
CA LEU A 33 1.03 3.25 3.68
C LEU A 33 0.27 4.53 3.98
N GLU A 34 -0.12 5.23 2.94
CA GLU A 34 -0.92 6.45 3.01
C GLU A 34 -2.31 6.16 2.44
N SER A 35 -3.35 6.66 3.11
CA SER A 35 -4.75 6.45 2.74
C SER A 35 -5.65 7.57 3.30
N GLY A 36 -6.96 7.48 3.08
CA GLY A 36 -7.93 8.49 3.51
C GLY A 36 -7.90 9.76 2.66
N PRO A 37 -8.81 10.73 2.92
CA PRO A 37 -8.84 11.99 2.21
C PRO A 37 -7.47 12.67 2.20
N HIS A 38 -7.03 13.15 1.05
CA HIS A 38 -5.71 13.78 0.86
C HIS A 38 -4.49 12.95 1.33
N GLY A 39 -4.64 11.65 1.60
CA GLY A 39 -3.57 10.80 2.11
C GLY A 39 -3.22 11.02 3.58
N GLU A 40 -4.12 11.59 4.37
CA GLU A 40 -3.86 11.99 5.77
C GLU A 40 -3.63 10.83 6.74
N HIS A 41 -4.15 9.64 6.43
CA HIS A 41 -3.92 8.45 7.24
C HIS A 41 -2.61 7.79 6.85
N VAL A 42 -1.60 7.95 7.69
CA VAL A 42 -0.26 7.37 7.48
C VAL A 42 -0.02 6.27 8.50
N VAL A 43 0.37 5.09 8.01
CA VAL A 43 0.83 3.97 8.84
C VAL A 43 2.22 3.55 8.37
N GLU A 44 3.13 3.36 9.31
CA GLU A 44 4.44 2.77 9.05
C GLU A 44 4.54 1.39 9.68
N ALA A 45 5.21 0.48 9.00
CA ALA A 45 5.45 -0.88 9.43
C ALA A 45 6.89 -1.30 9.16
N GLY A 46 7.46 -2.00 10.12
CA GLY A 46 8.80 -2.59 10.05
C GLY A 46 8.75 -4.12 10.10
N PRO A 47 9.91 -4.79 10.13
CA PRO A 47 9.99 -6.25 10.09
C PRO A 47 9.20 -6.93 11.21
N GLY A 48 8.32 -7.87 10.86
CA GLY A 48 7.44 -8.56 11.79
C GLY A 48 6.02 -8.01 11.87
N ASP A 49 5.79 -6.79 11.38
CA ASP A 49 4.47 -6.16 11.38
C ASP A 49 3.57 -6.67 10.26
N PHE A 50 2.26 -6.56 10.50
CA PHE A 50 1.23 -6.78 9.49
C PHE A 50 0.52 -5.48 9.15
N LEU A 51 0.30 -5.24 7.86
CA LEU A 51 -0.59 -4.19 7.36
C LEU A 51 -1.79 -4.82 6.68
N ARG A 52 -2.98 -4.23 6.87
CA ARG A 52 -4.19 -4.60 6.15
C ARG A 52 -4.70 -3.42 5.34
N VAL A 53 -4.95 -3.65 4.06
CA VAL A 53 -5.66 -2.74 3.16
C VAL A 53 -7.02 -3.37 2.83
N PRO A 54 -8.12 -2.80 3.34
CA PRO A 54 -9.46 -3.28 3.02
C PRO A 54 -9.77 -3.19 1.52
N ALA A 55 -10.64 -4.08 1.04
CA ALA A 55 -11.17 -3.99 -0.32
C ALA A 55 -11.71 -2.58 -0.64
N GLY A 56 -11.42 -2.09 -1.84
CA GLY A 56 -11.80 -0.75 -2.30
C GLY A 56 -11.05 0.43 -1.68
N ALA A 57 -10.20 0.23 -0.67
CA ALA A 57 -9.45 1.32 -0.06
C ALA A 57 -8.38 1.87 -1.02
N VAL A 58 -8.53 3.15 -1.37
CA VAL A 58 -7.50 3.88 -2.13
C VAL A 58 -6.32 4.18 -1.21
N HIS A 59 -5.14 3.75 -1.63
CA HIS A 59 -3.90 3.93 -0.90
C HIS A 59 -2.72 4.07 -1.85
N ARG A 60 -1.57 4.49 -1.30
CA ARG A 60 -0.27 4.35 -1.94
C ARG A 60 0.72 3.83 -0.91
N GLU A 61 1.73 3.14 -1.39
CA GLU A 61 2.84 2.68 -0.56
C GLU A 61 4.10 3.48 -0.88
N SER A 62 4.91 3.71 0.14
CA SER A 62 6.26 4.27 -0.01
C SER A 62 7.24 3.56 0.90
N ASN A 63 8.53 3.70 0.58
CA ASN A 63 9.61 3.28 1.44
C ASN A 63 10.43 4.52 1.85
N PRO A 64 10.18 5.09 3.04
CA PRO A 64 10.93 6.24 3.54
C PRO A 64 12.30 5.86 4.14
N GLY A 65 12.65 4.58 4.16
CA GLY A 65 13.93 4.08 4.65
C GLY A 65 15.09 4.29 3.67
N ASP A 66 16.27 3.88 4.10
CA ASP A 66 17.54 3.98 3.36
C ASP A 66 17.93 2.68 2.62
N ALA A 67 17.17 1.60 2.81
CA ALA A 67 17.37 0.30 2.18
C ALA A 67 16.07 -0.24 1.59
N THR A 68 16.17 -1.16 0.63
CA THR A 68 15.03 -1.84 0.01
C THR A 68 14.18 -2.55 1.08
N SER A 69 12.87 -2.29 1.07
CA SER A 69 11.91 -3.02 1.91
C SER A 69 11.37 -4.24 1.16
N ARG A 70 11.09 -5.33 1.88
CA ARG A 70 10.45 -6.53 1.34
C ARG A 70 9.22 -6.90 2.15
N ALA A 71 8.12 -7.21 1.47
CA ALA A 71 6.91 -7.74 2.11
C ALA A 71 6.39 -9.00 1.41
N VAL A 72 5.76 -9.89 2.18
CA VAL A 72 4.89 -10.95 1.67
C VAL A 72 3.48 -10.40 1.56
N ILE A 73 2.83 -10.58 0.42
CA ILE A 73 1.47 -10.11 0.17
C ILE A 73 0.53 -11.29 0.00
N VAL A 74 -0.60 -11.23 0.70
CA VAL A 74 -1.76 -12.10 0.50
C VAL A 74 -2.94 -11.24 0.07
N ARG A 75 -3.61 -11.62 -1.01
CA ARG A 75 -4.83 -10.99 -1.50
C ARG A 75 -5.96 -12.01 -1.47
N CYS A 76 -7.06 -11.63 -0.86
CA CYS A 76 -8.27 -12.44 -0.73
C CYS A 76 -9.42 -11.73 -1.44
N GLY A 77 -9.85 -12.26 -2.58
CA GLY A 77 -10.88 -11.66 -3.42
C GLY A 77 -10.82 -12.19 -4.85
N SER A 78 -11.50 -11.51 -5.77
CA SER A 78 -11.54 -11.86 -7.20
C SER A 78 -11.49 -10.63 -8.09
N GLY A 79 -11.23 -10.83 -9.39
CA GLY A 79 -11.15 -9.75 -10.37
C GLY A 79 -9.77 -9.10 -10.45
N THR A 80 -9.73 -7.89 -11.02
CA THR A 80 -8.49 -7.16 -11.30
C THR A 80 -7.68 -6.89 -10.03
N PRO A 81 -6.39 -7.28 -9.96
CA PRO A 81 -5.60 -7.14 -8.73
C PRO A 81 -5.30 -5.70 -8.32
N THR A 82 -5.18 -4.78 -9.29
CA THR A 82 -4.82 -3.38 -9.06
C THR A 82 -5.55 -2.49 -10.04
N VAL A 83 -6.15 -1.42 -9.54
CA VAL A 83 -6.80 -0.36 -10.32
C VAL A 83 -6.17 0.97 -9.90
N ASN A 84 -5.46 1.60 -10.84
CA ASN A 84 -4.84 2.91 -10.60
C ASN A 84 -5.90 4.01 -10.64
N VAL A 85 -5.75 5.00 -9.76
CA VAL A 85 -6.63 6.17 -9.65
C VAL A 85 -5.77 7.43 -9.42
N ASP A 86 -6.33 8.61 -9.61
CA ASP A 86 -5.59 9.86 -9.42
C ASP A 86 -5.33 10.19 -7.94
N GLY A 87 -6.25 9.79 -7.06
CA GLY A 87 -6.14 9.99 -5.62
C GLY A 87 -7.34 9.47 -4.84
N PRO A 88 -7.29 9.52 -3.50
CA PRO A 88 -8.45 9.24 -2.66
C PRO A 88 -9.56 10.28 -2.90
N ALA A 89 -10.82 9.89 -2.71
CA ALA A 89 -11.96 10.80 -2.85
C ALA A 89 -11.76 12.06 -1.98
N GLY A 90 -11.88 13.24 -2.59
CA GLY A 90 -11.47 14.53 -2.02
C GLY A 90 -10.21 15.13 -2.66
N ALA A 91 -9.47 14.38 -3.48
CA ALA A 91 -8.33 14.89 -4.25
C ALA A 91 -8.74 15.72 -5.48
N GLU A 92 -10.02 15.76 -5.85
CA GLU A 92 -10.54 16.71 -6.84
C GLU A 92 -11.10 17.95 -6.13
N GLY A 93 -10.42 19.09 -6.28
CA GLY A 93 -10.92 20.42 -5.93
C GLY A 93 -9.97 21.31 -5.15
N ASP A 94 -9.04 21.95 -5.86
CA ASP A 94 -8.88 23.42 -5.80
C ASP A 94 -8.80 23.94 -7.24
#